data_AF-A0A8J3WHY0-F1
#
_entry.id   AF-A0A8J3WHY0-F1
#
_cell.length_a   1.000
_cell.length_b   1.000
_cell.length_c   1.000
_cell.angle_alpha   90.00
_cell.angle_beta   90.00
_cell.angle_gamma   90.00
#
_symmetry.space_group_name_H-M   'P 1'
#
loop_
_entity.id
_entity.type
_entity.pdbx_description
1 polymer ?
#
loop_
_entity_poly.entity_id
_entity_poly.type
_entity_poly.pdbx_seq_one_letter_code
_entity_poly.pdbx_strand_id
1 'polypeptide(L)'
;MMSRRCIDALRTHAQAAYLIDDAGELAGIVTELVAELQGSRIREGLIRSEYLALLTAARATIAAERCHQAAPLTFLHWELERHGQLPGDHDTATRVLADAKAAQILMDHLIARQSPDNRRVCAECGSDMAASAPAADRGARRTPTGVNA
;
A
#
# COMPACT_ATOMS: atom_id res chain seq x y z
N MET A 1 4.67 -8.31 -9.76
CA MET A 1 5.87 -7.53 -9.34
C MET A 1 7.13 -8.30 -9.70
N MET A 2 7.87 -7.87 -10.74
CA MET A 2 9.15 -8.50 -11.08
C MET A 2 10.12 -8.39 -9.91
N SER A 3 10.69 -9.52 -9.49
CA SER A 3 11.72 -9.54 -8.47
C SER A 3 12.91 -8.70 -8.94
N ARG A 4 13.51 -7.93 -8.02
CA ARG A 4 14.69 -7.11 -8.29
C ARG A 4 15.82 -7.92 -8.94
N ARG A 5 15.91 -9.21 -8.62
CA ARG A 5 16.83 -10.17 -9.26
C ARG A 5 16.59 -10.38 -10.75
N CYS A 6 15.34 -10.38 -11.21
CA CYS A 6 15.01 -10.55 -12.63
C CYS A 6 15.37 -9.28 -13.44
N ILE A 7 15.15 -8.10 -12.86
CA ILE A 7 15.58 -6.81 -13.45
C ILE A 7 17.12 -6.71 -13.51
N ASP A 8 17.82 -7.21 -12.49
CA ASP A 8 19.28 -7.23 -12.49
C ASP A 8 19.84 -8.29 -13.45
N ALA A 9 19.18 -9.44 -13.60
CA ALA A 9 19.49 -10.43 -14.64
C ALA A 9 19.30 -9.86 -16.05
N LEU A 10 18.21 -9.13 -16.29
CA LEU A 10 17.93 -8.39 -17.52
C LEU A 10 19.04 -7.39 -17.87
N ARG A 11 19.47 -6.60 -16.89
CA ARG A 11 20.55 -5.62 -17.10
C ARG A 11 21.87 -6.31 -17.42
N THR A 12 22.16 -7.42 -16.73
CA THR A 12 23.39 -8.20 -16.93
C THR A 12 23.42 -8.87 -18.30
N HIS A 13 22.31 -9.49 -18.73
CA HIS A 13 22.22 -10.11 -20.05
C HIS A 13 22.19 -9.09 -21.20
N ALA A 14 21.53 -7.94 -21.06
CA ALA A 14 21.59 -6.89 -22.06
C ALA A 14 23.01 -6.30 -22.19
N GLN A 15 23.75 -6.20 -21.09
CA GLN A 15 25.17 -5.79 -21.09
C GLN A 15 26.09 -6.85 -21.69
N ALA A 16 25.80 -8.14 -21.46
CA ALA A 16 26.53 -9.24 -22.08
C ALA A 16 26.23 -9.35 -23.58
N ALA A 17 24.97 -9.17 -23.99
CA ALA A 17 24.57 -9.18 -25.38
C ALA A 17 25.15 -8.00 -26.19
N TYR A 18 25.43 -6.87 -25.55
CA TYR A 18 26.19 -5.79 -26.17
C TYR A 18 27.64 -6.19 -26.54
N LEU A 19 28.17 -7.25 -25.91
CA LEU A 19 29.49 -7.83 -26.20
C LEU A 19 29.42 -9.05 -27.14
N ILE A 20 28.21 -9.55 -27.44
CA ILE A 20 27.97 -10.72 -28.28
C ILE A 20 27.57 -10.22 -29.68
N ASP A 21 28.41 -10.48 -30.69
CA ASP A 21 28.15 -10.16 -32.10
C ASP A 21 27.21 -11.19 -32.77
N ASP A 22 26.44 -11.93 -31.96
CA ASP A 22 25.48 -12.94 -32.40
C ASP A 22 24.04 -12.50 -32.07
N ALA A 23 23.40 -11.94 -33.10
CA ALA A 23 22.00 -11.50 -33.04
C ALA A 23 21.02 -12.65 -32.73
N GLY A 24 21.39 -13.92 -33.01
CA GLY A 24 20.56 -15.08 -32.74
C GLY A 24 20.45 -15.38 -31.24
N GLU A 25 21.57 -15.30 -30.52
CA GLU A 25 21.61 -15.51 -29.06
C GLU A 25 20.83 -14.41 -28.33
N LEU A 26 21.02 -13.15 -28.74
CA LEU A 26 20.26 -12.02 -28.19
C LEU A 26 18.75 -12.17 -28.43
N ALA A 27 18.34 -12.60 -29.63
CA ALA A 27 16.92 -12.84 -29.93
C ALA A 27 16.32 -13.95 -29.08
N GLY A 28 17.08 -15.02 -28.80
CA GLY A 28 16.68 -16.10 -27.89
C GLY A 28 16.43 -15.61 -26.48
N ILE A 29 17.40 -14.87 -25.91
CA ILE A 29 17.31 -14.27 -24.58
C ILE A 29 16.10 -13.34 -24.46
N VAL A 30 15.90 -12.44 -25.42
CA VAL A 30 14.76 -11.50 -25.41
C VAL A 30 13.43 -12.26 -25.43
N THR A 31 13.34 -13.34 -26.22
CA THR A 31 12.11 -14.14 -26.32
C THR A 31 11.77 -14.82 -24.99
N GLU A 32 12.74 -15.42 -24.32
CA GLU A 32 12.58 -16.03 -23.00
C GLU A 32 12.09 -15.01 -21.97
N LEU A 33 12.74 -13.85 -21.90
CA LEU A 33 12.39 -12.78 -20.97
C LEU A 33 10.99 -12.21 -21.22
N VAL A 34 10.58 -12.09 -22.48
CA VAL A 34 9.22 -11.69 -22.84
C VAL A 34 8.21 -12.73 -22.36
N ALA A 35 8.51 -14.04 -22.52
CA ALA A 35 7.65 -15.11 -22.02
C ALA A 35 7.54 -15.07 -20.48
N GLU A 36 8.64 -14.86 -19.76
CA GLU A 36 8.62 -14.71 -18.30
C GLU A 36 7.79 -13.50 -17.86
N LEU A 37 7.94 -12.36 -18.55
CA LEU A 37 7.17 -11.15 -18.26
C LEU A 37 5.67 -11.38 -18.49
N GLN A 38 5.30 -12.07 -19.57
CA GLN A 38 3.91 -12.43 -19.85
C GLN A 38 3.36 -13.35 -18.74
N GLY A 39 4.11 -14.38 -18.35
CA GLY A 39 3.74 -15.27 -17.24
C GLY A 39 3.56 -14.50 -15.93
N SER A 40 4.45 -13.56 -15.63
CA SER A 40 4.35 -12.70 -14.45
C SER A 40 3.11 -11.81 -14.48
N ARG A 41 2.78 -11.21 -15.63
CA ARG A 41 1.59 -10.38 -15.81
C ARG A 41 0.29 -11.16 -15.64
N ILE A 42 0.24 -12.40 -16.16
CA ILE A 42 -0.92 -13.29 -15.98
C ILE A 42 -1.09 -13.60 -14.49
N ARG A 43 -0.01 -13.98 -13.80
CA ARG A 43 -0.05 -14.26 -12.36
C ARG A 43 -0.46 -13.04 -11.54
N GLU A 44 0.03 -11.86 -11.91
CA GLU A 44 -0.37 -10.59 -11.29
C GLU A 44 -1.86 -10.30 -11.51
N GLY A 45 -2.37 -10.54 -12.72
CA GLY A 45 -3.79 -10.41 -13.04
C GLY A 45 -4.65 -11.34 -12.18
N LEU A 46 -4.22 -12.60 -12.02
CA LEU A 46 -4.91 -13.58 -11.18
C LEU A 46 -4.95 -13.12 -9.71
N ILE A 47 -3.79 -12.79 -9.11
CA ILE A 47 -3.72 -12.33 -7.71
C ILE A 47 -4.57 -11.07 -7.49
N ARG A 48 -4.55 -10.12 -8.43
CA ARG A 48 -5.40 -8.92 -8.34
C ARG A 48 -6.88 -9.28 -8.36
N SER A 49 -7.29 -10.22 -9.22
CA SER A 49 -8.68 -10.65 -9.30
C SER A 49 -9.15 -11.32 -8.01
N GLU A 50 -8.34 -12.19 -7.41
CA GLU A 50 -8.60 -12.85 -6.13
C GLU A 50 -8.70 -11.82 -5.00
N TYR A 51 -7.77 -10.88 -4.93
CA TYR A 51 -7.79 -9.82 -3.92
C TYR A 51 -9.03 -8.93 -4.03
N LEU A 52 -9.43 -8.55 -5.24
CA LEU A 52 -10.65 -7.77 -5.47
C LEU A 52 -11.90 -8.53 -5.08
N ALA A 53 -11.95 -9.84 -5.33
CA ALA A 53 -13.07 -10.68 -4.91
C ALA A 53 -13.17 -10.75 -3.37
N LEU A 54 -12.06 -10.99 -2.67
CA LEU A 54 -12.00 -10.96 -1.21
C LEU A 54 -12.40 -9.60 -0.61
N LEU A 55 -11.91 -8.49 -1.17
CA LEU A 55 -12.30 -7.15 -0.73
C LEU A 55 -13.80 -6.89 -0.93
N THR A 56 -14.36 -7.40 -2.03
CA THR A 56 -15.80 -7.29 -2.31
C THR A 56 -16.61 -8.12 -1.33
N ALA A 57 -16.19 -9.36 -1.05
CA ALA A 57 -16.83 -10.23 -0.06
C ALA A 57 -16.78 -9.61 1.35
N ALA A 58 -15.63 -9.05 1.76
CA ALA A 58 -15.51 -8.35 3.04
C ALA A 58 -16.45 -7.13 3.14
N ARG A 59 -16.58 -6.34 2.06
CA ARG A 59 -17.54 -5.23 2.00
C ARG A 59 -18.99 -5.71 2.08
N ALA A 60 -19.32 -6.80 1.41
CA ALA A 60 -20.65 -7.41 1.47
C ALA A 60 -20.98 -7.90 2.88
N THR A 61 -20.02 -8.52 3.57
CA THR A 61 -20.15 -8.94 4.97
C THR A 61 -20.50 -7.76 5.89
N ILE A 62 -19.78 -6.65 5.80
CA ILE A 62 -20.05 -5.45 6.61
C ILE A 62 -21.44 -4.85 6.28
N ALA A 63 -21.85 -4.86 5.01
CA ALA A 63 -23.17 -4.41 4.62
C ALA A 63 -24.28 -5.32 5.19
N ALA A 64 -24.10 -6.64 5.10
CA ALA A 64 -25.01 -7.63 5.64
C ALA A 64 -25.19 -7.49 7.16
N GLU A 65 -24.09 -7.25 7.88
CA GLU A 65 -24.10 -6.99 9.32
C GLU A 65 -24.91 -5.72 9.66
N ARG A 66 -24.67 -4.62 8.92
CA ARG A 66 -25.41 -3.36 9.10
C ARG A 66 -26.89 -3.48 8.77
N CYS A 67 -27.27 -4.43 7.92
CA CYS A 67 -28.66 -4.75 7.60
C CYS A 67 -29.24 -5.84 8.50
N HIS A 68 -28.54 -6.25 9.56
CA HIS A 68 -28.96 -7.28 10.51
C HIS A 68 -29.36 -8.61 9.85
N GLN A 69 -28.65 -9.00 8.78
CA GLN A 69 -28.83 -10.32 8.19
C GLN A 69 -28.39 -11.42 9.17
N ALA A 70 -29.04 -12.59 9.11
CA ALA A 70 -28.80 -13.68 10.06
C ALA A 70 -27.40 -14.30 9.97
N ALA A 71 -26.76 -14.24 8.81
CA ALA A 71 -25.44 -14.83 8.56
C ALA A 71 -24.54 -13.88 7.75
N PRO A 72 -24.05 -12.78 8.35
CA PRO A 72 -23.32 -11.75 7.61
C PRO A 72 -21.98 -12.26 7.07
N LEU A 73 -21.34 -13.24 7.72
CA LEU A 73 -20.06 -13.81 7.31
C LEU A 73 -20.15 -14.75 6.10
N THR A 74 -21.36 -15.10 5.62
CA THR A 74 -21.54 -16.07 4.53
C THR A 74 -20.75 -15.71 3.27
N PHE A 75 -20.70 -14.43 2.89
CA PHE A 75 -19.96 -13.97 1.71
C PHE A 75 -18.46 -14.18 1.86
N LEU A 76 -17.90 -13.84 3.03
CA LEU A 76 -16.47 -13.99 3.29
C LEU A 76 -16.07 -15.47 3.40
N HIS A 77 -16.88 -16.29 4.06
CA HIS A 77 -16.64 -17.74 4.14
C HIS A 77 -16.61 -18.38 2.75
N TRP A 78 -17.60 -18.08 1.92
CA TRP A 78 -17.69 -18.64 0.57
C TRP A 78 -16.47 -18.28 -0.29
N GLU A 79 -16.04 -17.02 -0.25
CA GLU A 79 -14.89 -16.58 -1.05
C GLU A 79 -13.57 -17.21 -0.54
N LEU A 80 -13.36 -17.27 0.78
CA LEU A 80 -12.17 -17.90 1.36
C LEU A 80 -12.12 -19.41 1.08
N GLU A 81 -13.25 -20.10 1.17
CA GLU A 81 -13.34 -21.53 0.86
C GLU A 81 -13.07 -21.80 -0.62
N ARG A 82 -13.67 -21.00 -1.52
CA ARG A 82 -13.48 -21.11 -2.97
C ARG A 82 -12.01 -21.03 -3.39
N HIS A 83 -11.21 -20.23 -2.69
CA HIS A 83 -9.76 -20.08 -2.95
C HIS A 83 -8.87 -20.95 -2.05
N GLY A 84 -9.44 -21.82 -1.22
CA GLY A 84 -8.68 -22.69 -0.31
C GLY A 84 -7.91 -21.93 0.78
N GLN A 85 -8.39 -20.74 1.16
CA GLN A 85 -7.74 -19.83 2.12
C GLN A 85 -8.37 -19.89 3.52
N LEU A 86 -9.38 -20.74 3.73
CA LEU A 86 -9.98 -20.96 5.04
C LEU A 86 -9.02 -21.80 5.92
N PRO A 87 -8.71 -21.38 7.16
CA PRO A 87 -7.90 -22.18 8.07
C PRO A 87 -8.56 -23.54 8.34
N GLY A 88 -7.86 -24.64 8.01
CA GLY A 88 -8.43 -25.99 8.08
C GLY A 88 -8.44 -26.60 9.49
N ASP A 89 -7.55 -26.18 10.37
CA ASP A 89 -7.45 -26.66 11.75
C ASP A 89 -7.25 -25.51 12.75
N HIS A 90 -7.38 -25.83 14.04
CA HIS A 90 -7.28 -24.87 15.13
C HIS A 90 -5.89 -24.26 15.27
N ASP A 91 -4.84 -25.04 15.01
CA ASP A 91 -3.45 -24.59 15.11
C ASP A 91 -3.12 -23.58 14.00
N THR A 92 -3.57 -23.84 12.77
CA THR A 92 -3.45 -22.92 11.64
C THR A 92 -4.25 -21.66 11.90
N ALA A 93 -5.48 -21.76 12.42
CA ALA A 93 -6.29 -20.60 12.79
C ALA A 93 -5.59 -19.73 13.86
N THR A 94 -5.01 -20.35 14.88
CA THR A 94 -4.29 -19.66 15.96
C THR A 94 -3.04 -18.95 15.43
N ARG A 95 -2.28 -19.61 14.55
CA ARG A 95 -1.10 -19.00 13.92
C ARG A 95 -1.49 -17.81 13.03
N VAL A 96 -2.50 -17.98 12.18
CA VAL A 96 -3.00 -16.89 11.31
C VAL A 96 -3.45 -15.69 12.15
N LEU A 97 -4.14 -15.94 13.27
CA LEU A 97 -4.56 -14.86 14.18
C LEU A 97 -3.37 -14.17 14.86
N ALA A 98 -2.36 -14.93 15.28
CA ALA A 98 -1.13 -14.36 15.85
C ALA A 98 -0.38 -13.49 14.84
N ASP A 99 -0.23 -13.98 13.60
CA ASP A 99 0.40 -13.26 12.50
C ASP A 99 -0.36 -11.97 12.16
N ALA A 100 -1.70 -12.03 12.10
CA ALA A 100 -2.54 -10.86 11.86
C ALA A 100 -2.36 -9.79 12.95
N LYS A 101 -2.31 -10.21 14.22
CA LYS A 101 -2.05 -9.29 15.35
C LYS A 101 -0.66 -8.66 15.26
N ALA A 102 0.37 -9.45 14.97
CA ALA A 102 1.73 -8.96 14.82
C ALA A 102 1.83 -7.96 13.64
N ALA A 103 1.19 -8.27 12.51
CA ALA A 103 1.13 -7.38 11.36
C ALA A 103 0.43 -6.05 11.68
N GLN A 104 -0.68 -6.09 12.43
CA GLN A 104 -1.38 -4.88 12.85
C GLN A 104 -0.47 -3.97 13.70
N ILE A 105 0.22 -4.54 14.69
CA ILE A 105 1.16 -3.79 15.55
C ILE A 105 2.26 -3.13 14.70
N LEU A 106 2.82 -3.86 13.74
CA LEU A 106 3.84 -3.32 12.85
C LEU A 106 3.30 -2.18 11.98
N MET A 107 2.08 -2.31 11.46
CA MET A 107 1.44 -1.26 10.68
C MET A 107 1.16 -0.01 11.51
N ASP A 108 0.70 -0.17 12.74
CA ASP A 108 0.45 0.95 13.65
C ASP A 108 1.76 1.73 13.92
N HIS A 109 2.88 1.02 14.12
CA HIS A 109 4.20 1.66 14.26
C HIS A 109 4.65 2.37 12.98
N LEU A 110 4.44 1.79 11.81
CA LEU A 110 4.80 2.41 10.53
C LEU A 110 3.98 3.68 10.26
N ILE A 111 2.69 3.66 10.59
CA ILE A 111 1.79 4.82 10.48
C ILE A 111 2.24 5.91 11.47
N ALA A 112 2.53 5.55 12.72
CA ALA A 112 3.02 6.49 13.73
C ALA A 112 4.34 7.17 13.31
N ARG A 113 5.24 6.45 12.60
CA ARG A 113 6.49 7.01 12.06
C ARG A 113 6.30 7.93 10.85
N GLN A 114 5.21 7.77 10.11
CA GLN A 114 4.90 8.55 8.91
C GLN A 114 4.09 9.82 9.19
N SER A 115 3.46 9.92 10.37
CA SER A 115 2.81 11.16 10.81
C SER A 115 3.84 12.30 10.94
N PRO A 116 3.63 13.45 10.26
CA PRO A 116 4.60 14.54 10.19
C PRO A 116 4.75 15.36 11.47
N ASP A 117 4.24 14.89 12.62
CA ASP A 117 4.54 15.49 13.93
C ASP A 117 5.89 15.01 14.46
N ASN A 118 6.88 14.99 13.58
CA ASN A 118 8.29 15.00 13.95
C ASN A 118 8.61 16.44 14.38
N ARG A 119 8.06 16.85 15.54
CA ARG A 119 8.55 17.98 16.32
C ARG A 119 10.06 17.82 16.36
N ARG A 120 10.78 18.66 15.61
CA ARG A 120 12.18 18.93 15.86
C ARG A 120 12.24 19.59 17.23
N VAL A 121 12.21 18.78 18.29
CA VAL A 121 12.57 19.23 19.62
C VAL A 121 14.08 19.47 19.54
N CYS A 122 14.50 20.73 19.70
CA CYS A 122 15.91 21.04 19.83
C CYS A 122 16.47 20.24 21.02
N ALA A 123 17.50 19.42 20.78
CA ALA A 123 18.11 18.55 21.79
C ALA A 123 18.67 19.33 23.01
N GLU A 124 18.80 20.65 22.91
CA GLU A 124 19.34 21.52 23.95
C GLU A 124 18.28 22.20 24.83
N CYS A 125 17.02 22.36 24.41
CA CYS A 125 16.06 23.19 25.17
C CYS A 125 14.59 22.73 25.22
N GLY A 126 14.20 21.65 24.53
CA GLY A 126 12.92 20.98 24.77
C GLY A 126 11.64 21.74 24.36
N SER A 127 11.72 22.87 23.65
CA SER A 127 10.54 23.68 23.27
C SER A 127 10.18 23.58 21.78
N ASP A 128 8.89 23.78 21.49
CA ASP A 128 8.30 23.71 20.15
C ASP A 128 8.58 24.96 19.31
N MET A 129 9.17 24.79 18.13
CA MET A 129 9.44 25.89 17.18
C MET A 129 8.22 26.32 16.33
N ALA A 130 6.99 25.88 16.64
CA ALA A 130 5.81 26.16 15.82
C ALA A 130 5.12 27.52 16.08
N ALA A 131 5.74 28.43 16.85
CA ALA A 131 5.14 29.74 17.11
C ALA A 131 6.18 30.87 17.07
N SER A 132 6.48 31.36 15.86
CA SER A 132 6.95 32.73 15.64
C SER A 132 6.83 33.12 14.16
N ALA A 133 5.62 33.46 13.73
CA ALA A 133 5.44 34.38 12.63
C ALA A 133 5.25 35.78 13.23
N PRO A 134 6.06 36.80 12.88
CA PRO A 134 5.91 38.13 13.45
C PRO A 134 4.63 38.81 12.91
N ALA A 135 3.86 39.37 13.84
CA ALA A 135 2.64 40.11 13.56
C ALA A 135 2.92 41.33 12.68
N ALA A 136 2.32 41.36 11.50
CA ALA A 136 2.34 42.52 10.62
C ALA A 136 1.54 43.68 11.22
N ASP A 137 2.25 44.80 11.30
CA ASP A 137 1.86 46.17 11.59
C ASP A 137 0.47 46.56 11.06
N ARG A 138 -0.49 46.78 11.97
CA ARG A 138 -1.80 47.39 11.66
C ARG A 138 -1.69 48.89 11.85
N GLY A 139 -1.27 49.56 10.77
CA GLY A 139 -1.27 51.01 10.64
C GLY A 139 -2.66 51.63 10.85
N ALA A 140 -2.68 52.66 11.68
CA ALA A 140 -3.80 53.56 11.92
C ALA A 140 -4.36 54.17 10.61
N ARG A 141 -5.68 54.23 10.48
CA ARG A 141 -6.32 55.26 9.65
C ARG A 141 -7.68 55.69 10.20
N ARG A 142 -7.81 57.01 10.24
CA ARG A 142 -8.81 57.84 10.92
C ARG A 142 -10.21 57.67 10.32
N THR A 143 -11.23 57.79 11.17
CA THR A 143 -12.57 58.22 10.76
C THR A 143 -12.52 59.69 10.33
N PRO A 144 -13.38 60.08 9.39
CA PRO A 144 -14.40 61.04 9.79
C PRO A 144 -15.77 60.81 9.16
N THR A 145 -16.79 60.95 10.02
CA THR A 145 -18.07 61.64 9.81
C THR A 145 -18.66 61.77 8.40
N GLY A 146 -19.91 61.31 8.26
CA GLY A 146 -20.99 62.27 8.00
C GLY A 146 -21.82 62.09 6.73
N VAL A 147 -23.13 61.91 6.98
CA VAL A 147 -24.27 62.54 6.28
C VAL A 147 -24.82 61.85 5.01
N ASN A 148 -26.08 61.42 5.15
CA ASN A 148 -27.27 61.48 4.26
C ASN A 148 -27.02 61.72 2.76
N ALA A 149 -27.73 61.11 1.82
CA ALA A 149 -29.11 60.61 1.80
C ALA A 149 -29.28 59.49 0.77
#